data_AF-A0A1X7ARM4-F1
#
_entry.id   AF-A0A1X7ARM4-F1
#
_cell.length_a   1.000
_cell.length_b   1.000
_cell.length_c   1.000
_cell.angle_alpha   90.00
_cell.angle_beta   90.00
_cell.angle_gamma   90.00
#
_symmetry.space_group_name_H-M   'P 1'
#
loop_
_entity.id
_entity.type
_entity.pdbx_description
1 polymer ?
#
loop_
_entity_poly.entity_id
_entity_poly.type
_entity_poly.pdbx_seq_one_letter_code
_entity_poly.pdbx_strand_id
1 'polypeptide(L)'
;MQRDGYFTEPPVIHSYQDLVEFIQRMNSDWIAATRRLSPGILLGMLRQSETELVTLLETLNPDESAMFSVAWAGEEVSTNGFDIAREYTEKWHHQMQIRLSVGQTGCLYLPRYFQPIIDCFIKAIPVAYQKLEQAECNLIIEITGECGGLWYLQKHEGEAAFVEAFETENKVIISQEEFWQLVTNSKPKQDVIYTSVGDTVLAELFLKTVAVMS
;
A
#
# COMPACT_ATOMS: atom_id res chain seq x y z
N MET A 1 -2.30 14.61 15.10
CA MET A 1 -3.56 14.07 15.64
C MET A 1 -3.28 13.14 16.81
N GLN A 2 -2.68 11.96 16.60
CA GLN A 2 -2.43 10.97 17.66
C GLN A 2 -1.60 11.49 18.85
N ARG A 3 -0.47 12.17 18.62
CA ARG A 3 0.39 12.69 19.69
C ARG A 3 -0.33 13.62 20.67
N ASP A 4 -1.06 14.60 20.14
CA ASP A 4 -1.62 15.71 20.93
C ASP A 4 -3.14 15.59 21.15
N GLY A 5 -3.78 14.55 20.61
CA GLY A 5 -5.22 14.37 20.69
C GLY A 5 -6.05 15.43 19.94
N TYR A 6 -5.46 16.12 18.96
CA TYR A 6 -6.16 17.19 18.22
C TYR A 6 -6.84 16.64 16.97
N PHE A 7 -8.19 16.60 16.99
CA PHE A 7 -9.05 16.11 15.91
C PHE A 7 -10.02 17.19 15.44
N THR A 8 -10.36 17.16 14.16
CA THR A 8 -11.51 17.88 13.62
C THR A 8 -12.74 17.00 13.69
N GLU A 9 -13.92 17.59 13.48
CA GLU A 9 -15.14 16.79 13.29
C GLU A 9 -14.94 15.81 12.11
N PRO A 10 -15.35 14.54 12.27
CA PRO A 10 -15.23 13.56 11.21
C PRO A 10 -16.11 13.98 10.02
N PRO A 11 -15.62 13.83 8.77
CA PRO A 11 -16.43 14.14 7.60
C PRO A 11 -17.63 13.19 7.51
N VAL A 12 -18.74 13.70 7.00
CA VAL A 12 -19.87 12.85 6.62
C VAL A 12 -19.58 12.26 5.23
N ILE A 13 -19.37 10.95 5.17
CA ILE A 13 -19.03 10.21 3.95
C ILE A 13 -20.13 9.18 3.72
N HIS A 14 -20.89 9.32 2.64
CA HIS A 14 -21.98 8.40 2.29
C HIS A 14 -21.59 7.41 1.18
N SER A 15 -20.49 7.67 0.47
CA SER A 15 -20.01 6.84 -0.63
C SER A 15 -18.50 6.84 -0.75
N TYR A 16 -17.94 5.89 -1.50
CA TYR A 16 -16.52 5.88 -1.85
C TYR A 16 -16.12 7.15 -2.63
N GLN A 17 -17.01 7.65 -3.49
CA GLN A 17 -16.79 8.87 -4.25
C GLN A 17 -16.68 10.09 -3.31
N ASP A 18 -17.51 10.16 -2.27
CA ASP A 18 -17.46 11.24 -1.26
C ASP A 18 -16.11 11.23 -0.53
N LEU A 19 -15.58 10.04 -0.21
CA LEU A 19 -14.26 9.88 0.41
C LEU A 19 -13.15 10.40 -0.51
N VAL A 20 -13.17 10.01 -1.78
CA VAL A 20 -12.18 10.46 -2.77
C VAL A 20 -12.22 11.98 -2.92
N GLU A 21 -13.40 12.57 -3.06
CA GLU A 21 -13.57 14.02 -3.17
C GLU A 21 -13.12 14.76 -1.91
N PHE A 22 -13.40 14.20 -0.73
CA PHE A 22 -12.93 14.74 0.54
C PHE A 22 -11.40 14.78 0.62
N ILE A 23 -10.73 13.67 0.30
CA ILE A 23 -9.26 13.56 0.29
C ILE A 23 -8.66 14.53 -0.74
N GLN A 24 -9.22 14.59 -1.95
CA GLN A 24 -8.75 15.50 -3.00
C GLN A 24 -8.87 16.97 -2.61
N ARG A 25 -9.96 17.34 -1.93
CA ARG A 25 -10.13 18.69 -1.39
C ARG A 25 -9.08 19.01 -0.34
N MET A 26 -8.87 18.12 0.64
CA MET A 26 -7.82 18.30 1.65
C MET A 26 -6.44 18.51 1.03
N ASN A 27 -6.07 17.69 0.05
CA ASN A 27 -4.79 17.82 -0.66
C ASN A 27 -4.70 19.16 -1.41
N SER A 28 -5.78 19.56 -2.09
CA SER A 28 -5.84 20.83 -2.83
C SER A 28 -5.70 22.04 -1.90
N ASP A 29 -6.34 22.00 -0.73
CA ASP A 29 -6.28 23.08 0.27
C ASP A 29 -4.86 23.23 0.82
N TRP A 30 -4.18 22.11 1.12
CA TRP A 30 -2.77 22.13 1.55
C TRP A 30 -1.84 22.67 0.47
N ILE A 31 -2.03 22.27 -0.79
CA ILE A 31 -1.25 22.80 -1.92
C ILE A 31 -1.45 24.30 -2.04
N ALA A 32 -2.71 24.78 -1.97
CA ALA A 32 -3.02 26.20 -2.09
C ALA A 32 -2.43 27.02 -0.94
N ALA A 33 -2.59 26.55 0.31
CA ALA A 33 -2.09 27.22 1.51
C ALA A 33 -0.57 27.31 1.54
N THR A 34 0.13 26.28 1.05
CA THR A 34 1.60 26.18 1.14
C THR A 34 2.34 26.69 -0.10
N ARG A 35 1.64 27.04 -1.19
CA ARG A 35 2.23 27.45 -2.49
C ARG A 35 3.22 28.61 -2.42
N ARG A 36 3.09 29.49 -1.42
CA ARG A 36 3.96 30.67 -1.24
C ARG A 36 5.12 30.44 -0.27
N LEU A 37 5.19 29.27 0.36
CA LEU A 37 6.29 28.91 1.24
C LEU A 37 7.53 28.61 0.40
N SER A 38 8.68 29.11 0.84
CA SER A 38 9.95 28.76 0.20
C SER A 38 10.28 27.27 0.45
N PRO A 39 11.08 26.64 -0.42
CA PRO A 39 11.53 25.25 -0.20
C PRO A 39 12.20 25.06 1.16
N GLY A 40 12.96 26.04 1.66
CA GLY A 40 13.60 25.97 2.97
C GLY A 40 12.61 25.88 4.13
N ILE A 41 11.50 26.62 4.06
CA ILE A 41 10.43 26.55 5.07
C ILE A 41 9.71 25.21 5.00
N LEU A 42 9.34 24.75 3.79
CA LEU A 42 8.69 23.46 3.58
C LEU A 42 9.53 22.30 4.14
N LEU A 43 10.83 22.29 3.83
CA LEU A 43 11.76 21.30 4.37
C LEU A 43 11.92 21.40 5.88
N GLY A 44 11.89 22.62 6.45
CA GLY A 44 11.91 22.83 7.90
C GLY A 44 10.70 22.22 8.58
N MET A 45 9.50 22.49 8.06
CA MET A 45 8.24 21.94 8.56
C MET A 45 8.21 20.41 8.47
N LEU A 46 8.59 19.85 7.31
CA LEU A 46 8.67 18.40 7.11
C LEU A 46 9.65 17.75 8.10
N ARG A 47 10.87 18.29 8.24
CA ARG A 47 11.86 17.72 9.18
C ARG A 47 11.34 17.70 10.61
N GLN A 48 10.69 18.78 11.05
CA GLN A 48 10.12 18.85 12.38
C GLN A 48 9.00 17.81 12.55
N SER A 49 8.01 17.79 11.65
CA SER A 49 6.87 16.89 11.76
C SER A 49 7.27 15.42 11.67
N GLU A 50 8.21 15.06 10.80
CA GLU A 50 8.70 13.68 10.66
C GLU A 50 9.50 13.24 11.90
N THR A 51 10.33 14.12 12.48
CA THR A 51 11.05 13.82 13.72
C THR A 51 10.08 13.54 14.87
N GLU A 52 9.07 14.41 15.02
CA GLU A 52 8.04 14.27 16.04
C GLU A 52 7.18 13.01 15.83
N LEU A 53 6.89 12.65 14.57
CA LEU A 53 6.19 11.41 14.22
C LEU A 53 7.03 10.19 14.62
N VAL A 54 8.31 10.12 14.21
CA VAL A 54 9.18 8.99 14.55
C VAL A 54 9.30 8.83 16.07
N THR A 55 9.49 9.93 16.81
CA THR A 55 9.51 9.88 18.28
C THR A 55 8.20 9.32 18.84
N LEU A 56 7.04 9.66 18.29
CA LEU A 56 5.77 9.07 18.70
C LEU A 56 5.74 7.56 18.39
N LEU A 57 6.06 7.17 17.17
CA LEU A 57 5.99 5.76 16.74
C LEU A 57 6.90 4.86 17.60
N GLU A 58 8.06 5.36 18.03
CA GLU A 58 8.98 4.65 18.95
C GLU A 58 8.38 4.39 20.34
N THR A 59 7.33 5.13 20.75
CA THR A 59 6.65 4.90 22.04
C THR A 59 5.52 3.87 21.96
N LEU A 60 5.10 3.47 20.75
CA LEU A 60 3.97 2.57 20.56
C LEU A 60 4.41 1.11 20.74
N ASN A 61 3.59 0.33 21.44
CA ASN A 61 3.73 -1.12 21.46
C ASN A 61 3.21 -1.70 20.13
N PRO A 62 4.03 -2.38 19.32
CA PRO A 62 3.63 -2.87 17.99
C PRO A 62 2.43 -3.81 17.98
N ASP A 63 2.19 -4.54 19.08
CA ASP A 63 1.13 -5.55 19.17
C ASP A 63 -0.20 -4.98 19.71
N GLU A 64 -0.21 -3.74 20.17
CA GLU A 64 -1.44 -3.07 20.63
C GLU A 64 -2.25 -2.51 19.46
N SER A 65 -3.54 -2.27 19.70
CA SER A 65 -4.44 -1.67 18.71
C SER A 65 -3.96 -0.28 18.28
N ALA A 66 -3.90 -0.07 16.96
CA ALA A 66 -3.65 1.21 16.36
C ALA A 66 -4.83 2.17 16.53
N MET A 67 -4.52 3.47 16.50
CA MET A 67 -5.55 4.51 16.46
C MET A 67 -6.30 4.53 15.11
N PHE A 68 -5.61 4.17 14.03
CA PHE A 68 -6.17 4.11 12.68
C PHE A 68 -6.06 2.69 12.14
N SER A 69 -7.11 2.21 11.48
CA SER A 69 -7.09 0.92 10.81
C SER A 69 -6.57 1.02 9.38
N VAL A 70 -5.93 -0.05 8.91
CA VAL A 70 -5.37 -0.18 7.56
C VAL A 70 -6.44 -0.79 6.64
N ALA A 71 -7.41 0.04 6.27
CA ALA A 71 -8.63 -0.41 5.59
C ALA A 71 -8.39 -1.12 4.23
N TRP A 72 -7.36 -0.75 3.47
CA TRP A 72 -7.05 -1.41 2.18
C TRP A 72 -6.56 -2.85 2.35
N ALA A 73 -6.08 -3.21 3.55
CA ALA A 73 -5.73 -4.57 3.93
C ALA A 73 -6.93 -5.34 4.55
N GLY A 74 -8.14 -4.75 4.50
CA GLY A 74 -9.35 -5.38 5.03
C GLY A 74 -9.46 -5.37 6.56
N GLU A 75 -8.58 -4.63 7.25
CA GLU A 75 -8.58 -4.56 8.70
C GLU A 75 -9.55 -3.49 9.21
N GLU A 76 -10.55 -3.91 10.00
CA GLU A 76 -11.39 -2.99 10.78
C GLU A 76 -10.66 -2.48 12.04
N VAL A 77 -9.75 -3.29 12.56
CA VAL A 77 -8.84 -2.98 13.66
C VAL A 77 -7.44 -3.45 13.26
N SER A 78 -6.46 -2.56 13.35
CA SER A 78 -5.06 -2.85 13.05
C SER A 78 -4.20 -2.81 14.29
N THR A 79 -3.03 -3.43 14.24
CA THR A 79 -2.00 -3.23 15.26
C THR A 79 -1.18 -1.98 14.95
N ASN A 80 -0.56 -1.37 15.96
CA ASN A 80 0.38 -0.27 15.76
C ASN A 80 1.48 -0.66 14.78
N GLY A 81 1.99 -1.89 14.85
CA GLY A 81 3.02 -2.38 13.95
C GLY A 81 2.59 -2.32 12.48
N PHE A 82 1.33 -2.64 12.18
CA PHE A 82 0.85 -2.61 10.80
C PHE A 82 0.47 -1.20 10.33
N ASP A 83 -0.05 -0.33 11.20
CA ASP A 83 -0.23 1.09 10.85
C ASP A 83 1.13 1.78 10.62
N ILE A 84 2.17 1.45 11.39
CA ILE A 84 3.54 1.90 11.14
C ILE A 84 4.03 1.41 9.77
N ALA A 85 3.77 0.15 9.42
CA ALA A 85 4.13 -0.39 8.11
C ALA A 85 3.41 0.34 6.98
N ARG A 86 2.11 0.64 7.14
CA ARG A 86 1.35 1.49 6.20
C ARG A 86 1.94 2.89 6.11
N GLU A 87 2.26 3.54 7.22
CA GLU A 87 2.87 4.89 7.18
C GLU A 87 4.24 4.85 6.47
N TYR A 88 5.02 3.78 6.67
CA TYR A 88 6.25 3.55 5.94
C TYR A 88 6.04 3.43 4.43
N THR A 89 5.02 2.68 3.97
CA THR A 89 4.73 2.58 2.53
C THR A 89 4.31 3.91 1.93
N GLU A 90 3.55 4.74 2.65
CA GLU A 90 3.20 6.10 2.23
C GLU A 90 4.44 6.97 2.00
N LYS A 91 5.36 7.03 2.98
CA LYS A 91 6.60 7.81 2.85
C LYS A 91 7.50 7.28 1.73
N TRP A 92 7.66 5.97 1.64
CA TRP A 92 8.54 5.34 0.65
C TRP A 92 8.05 5.59 -0.78
N HIS A 93 6.76 5.39 -1.06
CA HIS A 93 6.28 5.47 -2.45
C HIS A 93 6.23 6.91 -2.95
N HIS A 94 5.86 7.89 -2.12
CA HIS A 94 5.96 9.30 -2.46
C HIS A 94 7.41 9.75 -2.69
N GLN A 95 8.34 9.28 -1.85
CA GLN A 95 9.75 9.52 -2.09
C GLN A 95 10.22 8.88 -3.40
N MET A 96 9.76 7.69 -3.72
CA MET A 96 10.07 7.00 -4.97
C MET A 96 9.52 7.77 -6.19
N GLN A 97 8.30 8.32 -6.14
CA GLN A 97 7.73 9.15 -7.20
C GLN A 97 8.61 10.38 -7.49
N ILE A 98 9.07 11.07 -6.45
CA ILE A 98 10.02 12.19 -6.61
C ILE A 98 11.33 11.69 -7.23
N ARG A 99 11.87 10.57 -6.73
CA ARG A 99 13.14 10.00 -7.22
C ARG A 99 13.07 9.54 -8.67
N LEU A 100 11.94 8.98 -9.10
CA LEU A 100 11.68 8.65 -10.50
C LEU A 100 11.76 9.91 -11.37
N SER A 101 11.16 11.02 -10.92
CA SER A 101 11.19 12.29 -11.67
C SER A 101 12.60 12.87 -11.88
N VAL A 102 13.55 12.51 -11.02
CA VAL A 102 14.95 12.98 -11.08
C VAL A 102 15.96 11.89 -11.43
N GLY A 103 15.51 10.67 -11.75
CA GLY A 103 16.35 9.53 -12.11
C GLY A 103 17.25 8.98 -10.98
N GLN A 104 16.84 9.09 -9.71
CA GLN A 104 17.66 8.72 -8.53
C GLN A 104 16.98 7.70 -7.61
N THR A 105 16.53 6.58 -8.17
CA THR A 105 15.75 5.54 -7.46
C THR A 105 16.59 4.54 -6.67
N GLY A 106 17.84 4.28 -7.10
CA GLY A 106 18.61 3.10 -6.70
C GLY A 106 18.77 2.85 -5.20
N CYS A 107 18.85 3.89 -4.37
CA CYS A 107 18.99 3.70 -2.93
C CYS A 107 17.75 3.11 -2.26
N LEU A 108 16.56 3.34 -2.80
CA LEU A 108 15.30 2.85 -2.20
C LEU A 108 14.99 1.40 -2.57
N TYR A 109 15.68 0.83 -3.57
CA TYR A 109 15.59 -0.58 -3.91
C TYR A 109 16.50 -1.49 -3.08
N LEU A 110 17.32 -0.92 -2.18
CA LEU A 110 18.12 -1.73 -1.26
C LEU A 110 17.19 -2.57 -0.35
N PRO A 111 17.53 -3.85 -0.06
CA PRO A 111 16.65 -4.75 0.67
C PRO A 111 16.09 -4.22 1.98
N ARG A 112 16.93 -3.54 2.77
CA ARG A 112 16.54 -2.94 4.06
C ARG A 112 15.41 -1.90 3.94
N TYR A 113 15.19 -1.33 2.76
CA TYR A 113 14.14 -0.35 2.50
C TYR A 113 13.00 -0.93 1.67
N PHE A 114 13.28 -1.90 0.81
CA PHE A 114 12.29 -2.38 -0.14
C PHE A 114 11.58 -3.67 0.28
N GLN A 115 12.25 -4.56 1.03
CA GLN A 115 11.59 -5.75 1.57
C GLN A 115 10.33 -5.42 2.39
N PRO A 116 10.35 -4.43 3.32
CA PRO A 116 9.15 -4.09 4.09
C PRO A 116 7.99 -3.60 3.21
N ILE A 117 8.29 -3.03 2.04
CA ILE A 117 7.29 -2.56 1.08
C ILE A 117 6.58 -3.75 0.43
N ILE A 118 7.35 -4.75 -0.02
CA ILE A 118 6.79 -5.97 -0.61
C ILE A 118 5.96 -6.73 0.45
N ASP A 119 6.51 -6.91 1.65
CA ASP A 119 5.85 -7.61 2.76
C ASP A 119 4.55 -6.92 3.21
N CYS A 120 4.48 -5.60 3.10
CA CYS A 120 3.28 -4.83 3.41
C CYS A 120 2.25 -4.92 2.27
N PHE A 121 2.65 -4.63 1.03
CA PHE A 121 1.73 -4.56 -0.10
C PHE A 121 1.14 -5.91 -0.51
N ILE A 122 1.87 -7.01 -0.30
CA ILE A 122 1.34 -8.35 -0.61
C ILE A 122 0.08 -8.67 0.20
N LYS A 123 -0.09 -8.07 1.39
CA LYS A 123 -1.29 -8.24 2.24
C LYS A 123 -2.57 -7.65 1.63
N ALA A 124 -2.48 -6.80 0.61
CA ALA A 124 -3.65 -6.32 -0.12
C ALA A 124 -4.26 -7.39 -1.05
N ILE A 125 -3.49 -8.41 -1.43
CA ILE A 125 -3.91 -9.39 -2.42
C ILE A 125 -5.09 -10.23 -1.93
N PRO A 126 -5.07 -10.87 -0.74
CA PRO A 126 -6.21 -11.67 -0.31
C PRO A 126 -7.53 -10.86 -0.27
N VAL A 127 -7.45 -9.59 0.13
CA VAL A 127 -8.59 -8.66 0.15
C VAL A 127 -9.16 -8.42 -1.25
N ALA A 128 -8.31 -8.29 -2.27
CA ALA A 128 -8.76 -8.16 -3.65
C ALA A 128 -9.52 -9.41 -4.11
N TYR A 129 -9.04 -10.61 -3.75
CA TYR A 129 -9.65 -11.88 -4.11
C TYR A 129 -10.89 -12.24 -3.28
N GLN A 130 -11.07 -11.62 -2.12
CA GLN A 130 -12.31 -11.70 -1.35
C GLN A 130 -13.52 -11.28 -2.19
N LYS A 131 -13.35 -10.30 -3.09
CA LYS A 131 -14.40 -9.76 -3.98
C LYS A 131 -14.71 -10.63 -5.19
N LEU A 132 -13.92 -11.68 -5.46
CA LEU A 132 -14.16 -12.60 -6.56
C LEU A 132 -15.47 -13.37 -6.32
N GLU A 133 -16.37 -13.44 -7.31
CA GLU A 133 -17.64 -14.16 -7.15
C GLU A 133 -17.45 -15.68 -7.00
N GLN A 134 -16.39 -16.22 -7.58
CA GLN A 134 -16.02 -17.63 -7.42
C GLN A 134 -15.71 -17.92 -5.94
N ALA A 135 -16.34 -18.97 -5.41
CA ALA A 135 -16.16 -19.39 -4.02
C ALA A 135 -14.78 -20.01 -3.76
N GLU A 136 -14.18 -20.58 -4.81
CA GLU A 136 -12.92 -21.32 -4.76
C GLU A 136 -11.95 -20.77 -5.79
N CYS A 137 -10.71 -20.48 -5.39
CA CYS A 137 -9.63 -20.19 -6.33
C CYS A 137 -8.26 -20.55 -5.75
N ASN A 138 -7.35 -21.01 -6.59
CA ASN A 138 -5.96 -21.28 -6.21
C ASN A 138 -5.06 -20.55 -7.20
N LEU A 139 -4.12 -19.75 -6.71
CA LEU A 139 -3.19 -18.96 -7.51
C LEU A 139 -1.80 -18.92 -6.88
N ILE A 140 -0.77 -19.14 -7.69
CA ILE A 140 0.63 -18.90 -7.31
C ILE A 140 1.04 -17.50 -7.77
N ILE A 141 1.64 -16.71 -6.87
CA ILE A 141 2.15 -15.37 -7.16
C ILE A 141 3.64 -15.38 -6.93
N GLU A 142 4.40 -15.15 -7.99
CA GLU A 142 5.85 -14.98 -7.95
C GLU A 142 6.18 -13.51 -8.16
N ILE A 143 6.77 -12.88 -7.14
CA ILE A 143 7.41 -11.58 -7.30
C ILE A 143 8.89 -11.84 -7.51
N THR A 144 9.44 -11.50 -8.67
CA THR A 144 10.85 -11.71 -8.98
C THR A 144 11.70 -10.52 -8.53
N GLY A 145 12.88 -10.79 -7.99
CA GLY A 145 13.81 -9.76 -7.51
C GLY A 145 14.41 -10.15 -6.16
N GLU A 146 15.35 -9.35 -5.66
CA GLU A 146 16.03 -9.61 -4.38
C GLU A 146 15.07 -9.56 -3.18
N CYS A 147 14.03 -8.71 -3.25
CA CYS A 147 13.00 -8.57 -2.23
C CYS A 147 11.71 -9.33 -2.55
N GLY A 148 11.72 -10.06 -3.66
CA GLY A 148 10.59 -10.84 -4.13
C GLY A 148 10.36 -12.11 -3.31
N GLY A 149 9.51 -12.98 -3.82
CA GLY A 149 9.14 -14.21 -3.14
C GLY A 149 8.07 -14.99 -3.90
N LEU A 150 7.59 -16.05 -3.25
CA LEU A 150 6.54 -16.92 -3.78
C LEU A 150 5.43 -17.02 -2.74
N TRP A 151 4.21 -16.69 -3.16
CA TRP A 151 3.01 -16.75 -2.33
C TRP A 151 1.96 -17.64 -2.97
N TYR A 152 1.23 -18.35 -2.12
CA TYR A 152 0.22 -19.33 -2.50
C TYR A 152 -1.12 -18.84 -1.99
N LEU A 153 -1.92 -18.27 -2.88
CA LEU A 153 -3.22 -17.71 -2.55
C LEU A 153 -4.30 -18.77 -2.75
N GLN A 154 -5.02 -19.08 -1.69
CA GLN A 154 -6.20 -19.93 -1.74
C GLN A 154 -7.41 -19.11 -1.31
N LYS A 155 -8.49 -19.22 -2.07
CA LYS A 155 -9.83 -18.88 -1.64
C LYS A 155 -10.61 -20.15 -1.44
N HIS A 156 -11.16 -20.34 -0.25
CA HIS A 156 -11.95 -21.51 0.13
C HIS A 156 -13.14 -21.06 0.97
N GLU A 157 -14.34 -21.59 0.67
CA GLU A 157 -15.60 -21.20 1.34
C GLU A 157 -15.85 -19.68 1.35
N GLY A 158 -15.34 -18.98 0.32
CA GLY A 158 -15.48 -17.54 0.20
C GLY A 158 -14.42 -16.72 0.90
N GLU A 159 -13.50 -17.31 1.68
CA GLU A 159 -12.40 -16.60 2.35
C GLU A 159 -11.08 -16.77 1.58
N ALA A 160 -10.42 -15.66 1.25
CA ALA A 160 -9.12 -15.66 0.59
C ALA A 160 -7.97 -15.40 1.59
N ALA A 161 -6.95 -16.25 1.56
CA ALA A 161 -5.76 -16.14 2.41
C ALA A 161 -4.51 -16.73 1.72
N PHE A 162 -3.34 -16.34 2.22
CA PHE A 162 -2.11 -17.04 1.89
C PHE A 162 -1.97 -18.31 2.73
N VAL A 163 -1.64 -19.41 2.07
CA VAL A 163 -1.54 -20.75 2.67
C VAL A 163 -0.18 -21.40 2.36
N GLU A 164 0.02 -22.62 2.85
CA GLU A 164 1.19 -23.43 2.50
C GLU A 164 1.23 -23.77 1.00
N ALA A 165 2.41 -24.15 0.53
CA ALA A 165 2.67 -24.41 -0.88
C ALA A 165 1.74 -25.49 -1.47
N PHE A 166 1.20 -25.23 -2.65
CA PHE A 166 0.40 -26.16 -3.43
C PHE A 166 0.71 -26.05 -4.93
N GLU A 167 0.30 -27.06 -5.68
CA GLU A 167 0.41 -27.08 -7.15
C GLU A 167 -0.88 -26.56 -7.80
N THR A 168 -0.73 -25.74 -8.83
CA THR A 168 -1.85 -25.25 -9.66
C THR A 168 -1.30 -24.78 -11.02
N GLU A 169 -2.15 -24.78 -12.04
CA GLU A 169 -1.81 -24.19 -13.35
C GLU A 169 -1.91 -22.66 -13.35
N ASN A 170 -2.61 -22.09 -12.36
CA ASN A 170 -2.82 -20.65 -12.24
C ASN A 170 -1.60 -19.99 -11.60
N LYS A 171 -0.88 -19.16 -12.37
CA LYS A 171 0.31 -18.48 -11.90
C LYS A 171 0.37 -17.05 -12.43
N VAL A 172 0.80 -16.11 -11.59
CA VAL A 172 1.21 -14.75 -11.97
C VAL A 172 2.67 -14.55 -11.59
N ILE A 173 3.45 -13.99 -12.51
CA ILE A 173 4.86 -13.65 -12.32
C ILE A 173 5.03 -12.17 -12.65
N ILE A 174 5.56 -11.40 -11.71
CA ILE A 174 5.76 -9.95 -11.84
C ILE A 174 7.09 -9.55 -11.19
N SER A 175 7.78 -8.54 -11.69
CA SER A 175 8.97 -8.03 -10.98
C SER A 175 8.57 -7.23 -9.75
N GLN A 176 9.43 -7.20 -8.73
CA GLN A 176 9.24 -6.37 -7.55
C GLN A 176 9.02 -4.88 -7.93
N GLU A 177 9.69 -4.39 -8.98
CA GLU A 177 9.55 -3.03 -9.51
C GLU A 177 8.17 -2.78 -10.13
N GLU A 178 7.63 -3.73 -10.88
CA GLU A 178 6.29 -3.63 -11.48
C GLU A 178 5.21 -3.82 -10.41
N PHE A 179 5.43 -4.68 -9.41
CA PHE A 179 4.47 -4.97 -8.35
C PHE A 179 4.12 -3.74 -7.51
N TRP A 180 5.11 -3.01 -6.99
CA TRP A 180 4.79 -1.82 -6.18
C TRP A 180 4.12 -0.74 -7.04
N GLN A 181 4.49 -0.59 -8.31
CA GLN A 181 3.87 0.38 -9.22
C GLN A 181 2.42 0.02 -9.52
N LEU A 182 2.14 -1.28 -9.67
CA LEU A 182 0.80 -1.81 -9.85
C LEU A 182 -0.09 -1.45 -8.66
N VAL A 183 0.30 -1.86 -7.45
CA VAL A 183 -0.56 -1.76 -6.25
C VAL A 183 -0.69 -0.33 -5.71
N THR A 184 0.22 0.57 -6.09
CA THR A 184 0.15 2.01 -5.73
C THR A 184 -0.47 2.88 -6.84
N ASN A 185 -0.92 2.28 -7.95
CA ASN A 185 -1.37 3.00 -9.14
C ASN A 185 -0.33 3.99 -9.72
N SER A 186 0.96 3.81 -9.39
CA SER A 186 2.05 4.64 -9.94
C SER A 186 2.33 4.36 -11.42
N LYS A 187 1.77 3.26 -11.95
CA LYS A 187 1.79 2.92 -13.38
C LYS A 187 0.38 2.50 -13.83
N PRO A 188 -0.09 2.95 -15.01
CA PRO A 188 -1.37 2.50 -15.55
C PRO A 188 -1.42 0.98 -15.67
N LYS A 189 -2.54 0.37 -15.27
CA LYS A 189 -2.69 -1.10 -15.19
C LYS A 189 -2.37 -1.82 -16.51
N GLN A 190 -2.73 -1.20 -17.64
CA GLN A 190 -2.48 -1.72 -18.99
C GLN A 190 -0.99 -1.74 -19.38
N ASP A 191 -0.16 -0.93 -18.72
CA ASP A 191 1.27 -0.81 -19.04
C ASP A 191 2.12 -1.72 -18.13
N VAL A 192 1.52 -2.30 -17.07
CA VAL A 192 2.21 -3.18 -16.12
C VAL A 192 2.69 -4.44 -16.82
N ILE A 193 3.97 -4.77 -16.63
CA ILE A 193 4.60 -5.92 -17.27
C ILE A 193 4.55 -7.10 -16.31
N TYR A 194 3.87 -8.17 -16.71
CA TYR A 194 3.75 -9.40 -15.95
C TYR A 194 3.55 -10.59 -16.90
N THR A 195 3.71 -11.81 -16.39
CA THR A 195 3.34 -13.05 -17.07
C THR A 195 2.26 -13.75 -16.28
N SER A 196 1.28 -14.34 -16.97
CA SER A 196 0.29 -15.20 -16.34
C SER A 196 0.05 -16.49 -17.11
N VAL A 197 -0.24 -17.56 -16.37
CA VAL A 197 -0.60 -18.89 -16.89
C VAL A 197 -1.88 -19.34 -16.18
N GLY A 198 -2.74 -20.07 -16.88
CA GLY A 198 -4.01 -20.58 -16.34
C GLY A 198 -5.17 -19.60 -16.55
N ASP A 199 -6.03 -19.46 -15.54
CA ASP A 199 -7.25 -18.66 -15.58
C ASP A 199 -6.95 -17.14 -15.68
N THR A 200 -7.36 -16.55 -16.79
CA THR A 200 -7.19 -15.12 -17.07
C THR A 200 -7.97 -14.22 -16.13
N VAL A 201 -9.11 -14.68 -15.60
CA VAL A 201 -9.93 -13.90 -14.64
C VAL A 201 -9.15 -13.67 -13.35
N LEU A 202 -8.41 -14.68 -12.88
CA LEU A 202 -7.56 -14.55 -11.70
C LEU A 202 -6.43 -13.56 -11.96
N ALA A 203 -5.79 -13.61 -13.13
CA ALA A 203 -4.74 -12.66 -13.49
C ALA A 203 -5.27 -11.22 -13.63
N GLU A 204 -6.46 -11.03 -14.20
CA GLU A 204 -7.10 -9.73 -14.30
C GLU A 204 -7.47 -9.15 -12.92
N LEU A 205 -7.88 -10.00 -11.97
CA LEU A 205 -8.17 -9.57 -10.61
C LEU A 205 -6.89 -9.15 -9.87
N PHE A 206 -5.77 -9.86 -10.09
CA PHE A 206 -4.46 -9.47 -9.57
C PHE A 206 -4.13 -8.01 -9.94
N LEU A 207 -4.35 -7.64 -11.21
CA LEU A 207 -4.10 -6.27 -11.68
C LEU A 207 -5.00 -5.21 -11.03
N LYS A 208 -6.19 -5.59 -10.56
CA LYS A 208 -7.11 -4.67 -9.87
C LYS A 208 -6.74 -4.43 -8.41
N THR A 209 -5.70 -5.10 -7.89
CA THR A 209 -5.24 -4.89 -6.50
C THR A 209 -4.72 -3.47 -6.31
N VAL A 210 -5.08 -2.87 -5.17
CA VAL A 210 -4.66 -1.55 -4.74
C VAL A 210 -4.31 -1.62 -3.26
N ALA A 211 -3.13 -1.14 -2.88
CA ALA A 211 -2.58 -1.16 -1.53
C ALA A 211 -2.25 0.24 -0.97
N VAL A 212 -2.74 1.28 -1.65
CA VAL A 212 -2.66 2.69 -1.24
C VAL A 212 -3.93 3.40 -1.72
N MET A 213 -4.51 4.27 -0.90
CA MET A 213 -5.59 5.15 -1.35
C MET A 213 -4.98 6.38 -2.06
N SER A 214 -4.73 6.23 -3.36
CA SER A 214 -4.21 7.28 -4.25
C SER A 214 -5.32 7.92 -5.09
#